data_AF-A0A3M4UFL2-F1
#
_entry.id   AF-A0A3M4UFL2-F1
#
_cell.length_a   1.000
_cell.length_b   1.000
_cell.length_c   1.000
_cell.angle_alpha   90.00
_cell.angle_beta   90.00
_cell.angle_gamma   90.00
#
_symmetry.space_group_name_H-M   'P 1'
#
loop_
_entity.id
_entity.type
_entity.pdbx_description
1 polymer ?
#
loop_
_entity_poly.entity_id
_entity_poly.type
_entity_poly.pdbx_seq_one_letter_code
_entity_poly.pdbx_strand_id
1 'polypeptide(L)'
;FRQTLVQDQEDVPRIVHDILTLVDAEIIHRSMFCFVIPLCAVEQHGDIRDPNRVSDIINKHSIDLVPYFSISEERANEINARVDAIIETIFAPVDHEEADGDDGYGKSWVWIPDNGSELVRALLATDRVIVSTEGRYLLDITNFDSFPEGFEEHYCKKVAQALASEFQVNATYFTVRDSLSCDGIPFYTNFHDDDHPFYNSTKLYE
;
A
#
# COMPACT_ATOMS: atom_id res chain seq x y z
N PHE A 1 -0.85 23.88 14.71
CA PHE A 1 0.14 22.79 14.62
C PHE A 1 -0.60 21.48 14.55
N ARG A 2 -0.52 20.77 13.41
CA ARG A 2 -1.18 19.47 13.18
C ARG A 2 -0.08 18.41 13.02
N GLN A 3 0.39 17.90 14.17
CA GLN A 3 1.57 17.06 14.27
C GLN A 3 1.23 15.84 15.12
N THR A 4 1.73 14.67 14.72
CA THR A 4 1.68 13.45 15.54
C THR A 4 3.05 13.26 16.19
N LEU A 5 3.06 13.15 17.52
CA LEU A 5 4.27 12.89 18.29
C LEU A 5 4.41 11.38 18.48
N VAL A 6 5.59 10.85 18.17
CA VAL A 6 5.92 9.43 18.29
C VAL A 6 7.04 9.31 19.30
N GLN A 7 6.97 8.38 20.24
CA GLN A 7 8.06 8.19 21.21
C GLN A 7 9.33 7.69 20.51
N ASP A 8 9.22 6.58 19.78
CA ASP A 8 10.36 5.88 19.20
C ASP A 8 10.49 6.06 17.68
N GLN A 9 11.73 6.23 17.19
CA GLN A 9 12.03 6.37 15.76
C GLN A 9 11.60 5.14 14.95
N GLU A 10 11.63 3.96 15.56
CA GLU A 10 11.27 2.68 14.93
C GLU A 10 9.76 2.57 14.61
N ASP A 11 8.93 3.32 15.35
CA ASP A 11 7.48 3.33 15.13
C ASP A 11 7.04 4.36 14.09
N VAL A 12 7.94 5.26 13.67
CA VAL A 12 7.61 6.31 12.70
C VAL A 12 7.11 5.72 11.37
N PRO A 13 7.78 4.73 10.73
CA PRO A 13 7.27 4.14 9.50
C PRO A 13 5.86 3.53 9.66
N ARG A 14 5.57 2.91 10.81
CA ARG A 14 4.26 2.31 11.12
C ARG A 14 3.18 3.37 11.24
N ILE A 15 3.47 4.46 11.96
CA ILE A 15 2.53 5.56 12.15
C ILE A 15 2.27 6.31 10.84
N VAL A 16 3.31 6.49 10.00
CA VAL A 16 3.13 7.02 8.66
C VAL A 16 2.19 6.11 7.86
N HIS A 17 2.45 4.79 7.86
CA HIS A 17 1.61 3.81 7.18
C HIS A 17 0.15 3.87 7.64
N ASP A 18 -0.11 3.90 8.95
CA ASP A 18 -1.45 3.99 9.51
C ASP A 18 -2.16 5.30 9.12
N ILE A 19 -1.46 6.45 9.19
CA ILE A 19 -2.03 7.74 8.81
C ILE A 19 -2.40 7.75 7.33
N LEU A 20 -1.53 7.24 6.46
CA LEU A 20 -1.81 7.14 5.02
C LEU A 20 -3.05 6.28 4.79
N THR A 21 -3.13 5.10 5.42
CA THR A 21 -4.27 4.19 5.31
C THR A 21 -5.59 4.80 5.78
N LEU A 22 -5.60 5.51 6.90
CA LEU A 22 -6.80 6.19 7.38
C LEU A 22 -7.24 7.33 6.46
N VAL A 23 -6.30 8.04 5.83
CA VAL A 23 -6.60 9.09 4.85
C VAL A 23 -7.14 8.47 3.55
N ASP A 24 -6.49 7.43 3.04
CA ASP A 24 -6.84 6.80 1.76
C ASP A 24 -8.16 6.02 1.85
N ALA A 25 -8.50 5.49 3.02
CA ALA A 25 -9.80 4.90 3.31
C ALA A 25 -10.90 5.95 3.61
N GLU A 26 -10.60 7.24 3.45
CA GLU A 26 -11.50 8.38 3.71
C GLU A 26 -12.04 8.48 5.15
N ILE A 27 -11.43 7.79 6.11
CA ILE A 27 -11.81 7.80 7.54
C ILE A 27 -11.45 9.16 8.16
N ILE A 28 -10.31 9.73 7.77
CA ILE A 28 -9.84 11.04 8.20
C ILE A 28 -9.50 11.93 7.00
N HIS A 29 -9.65 13.24 7.16
CA HIS A 29 -9.30 14.16 6.09
C HIS A 29 -7.78 14.41 6.07
N ARG A 30 -7.15 14.37 4.89
CA ARG A 30 -5.70 14.62 4.68
C ARG A 30 -5.15 15.85 5.41
N SER A 31 -5.96 16.90 5.59
CA SER A 31 -5.50 18.11 6.26
C SER A 31 -5.24 17.90 7.75
N MET A 32 -5.76 16.83 8.37
CA MET A 32 -5.68 16.60 9.82
C MET A 32 -4.26 16.38 10.32
N PHE A 33 -3.35 15.93 9.45
CA PHE A 33 -1.95 15.67 9.76
C PHE A 33 -1.04 16.27 8.70
N CYS A 34 0.06 16.88 9.12
CA CYS A 34 1.10 17.37 8.21
C CYS A 34 2.45 16.76 8.51
N PHE A 35 2.75 16.48 9.78
CA PHE A 35 4.06 15.99 10.19
C PHE A 35 3.97 14.89 11.25
N VAL A 36 4.93 13.96 11.19
CA VAL A 36 5.22 12.98 12.25
C VAL A 36 6.57 13.32 12.87
N ILE A 37 6.65 13.46 14.19
CA ILE A 37 7.88 13.86 14.90
C ILE A 37 8.26 12.78 15.92
N PRO A 38 9.44 12.13 15.76
CA PRO A 38 9.99 11.22 16.76
C PRO A 38 10.62 11.99 17.92
N LEU A 39 10.05 11.84 19.11
CA LEU A 39 10.47 12.49 20.35
C LEU A 39 11.82 11.98 20.82
N CYS A 40 12.14 10.69 20.68
CA CYS A 40 13.45 10.15 21.06
C CYS A 40 14.61 10.88 20.36
N ALA A 41 14.42 11.30 19.11
CA ALA A 41 15.43 12.05 18.35
C ALA A 41 15.59 13.49 18.86
N VAL A 42 14.53 14.07 19.42
CA VAL A 42 14.54 15.41 20.03
C VAL A 42 15.12 15.36 21.45
N GLU A 43 14.78 14.34 22.23
CA GLU A 43 15.17 14.19 23.64
C GLU A 43 16.65 13.83 23.81
N GLN A 44 17.26 13.14 22.84
CA GLN A 44 18.71 12.88 22.79
C GLN A 44 19.55 14.16 22.81
N HIS A 45 18.95 15.32 22.52
CA HIS A 45 19.64 16.60 22.45
C HIS A 45 19.63 17.44 23.74
N GLY A 46 19.07 16.93 24.87
CA GLY A 46 19.27 17.39 26.26
C GLY A 46 19.28 18.91 26.56
N ASP A 47 18.41 19.37 27.48
CA ASP A 47 18.35 20.75 28.02
C ASP A 47 18.54 21.86 26.94
N ILE A 48 17.76 21.77 25.85
CA ILE A 48 17.78 22.77 24.78
C ILE A 48 17.10 24.04 25.29
N ARG A 49 17.89 24.98 25.81
CA ARG A 49 17.40 26.28 26.30
C ARG A 49 17.20 27.32 25.20
N ASP A 50 17.63 27.03 23.98
CA ASP A 50 17.50 27.90 22.81
C ASP A 50 16.29 27.48 21.94
N PRO A 51 15.21 28.29 21.90
CA PRO A 51 14.01 27.99 21.11
C PRO A 51 14.26 27.82 19.60
N ASN A 52 15.26 28.50 19.04
CA ASN A 52 15.59 28.36 17.62
C ASN A 52 16.20 26.97 17.36
N ARG A 53 17.06 26.52 18.27
CA ARG A 53 17.69 25.20 18.20
C ARG A 53 16.68 24.06 18.41
N VAL A 54 15.66 24.26 19.24
CA VAL A 54 14.52 23.32 19.37
C VAL A 54 13.79 23.20 18.04
N SER A 55 13.49 24.34 17.40
CA SER A 55 12.76 24.36 16.12
C SER A 55 13.54 23.69 15.00
N ASP A 56 14.86 23.91 14.92
CA ASP A 56 15.73 23.26 13.94
C ASP A 56 15.79 21.74 14.12
N ILE A 57 15.86 21.26 15.37
CA ILE A 57 15.86 19.83 15.68
C ILE A 57 14.51 19.20 15.32
N ILE A 58 13.39 19.84 15.67
CA ILE A 58 12.06 19.36 15.32
C ILE A 58 11.90 19.27 13.79
N ASN A 59 12.25 20.34 13.06
CA ASN A 59 12.13 20.36 11.61
C ASN A 59 13.07 19.35 10.92
N LYS A 60 14.26 19.13 11.47
CA LYS A 60 15.22 18.16 10.94
C LYS A 60 14.70 16.71 11.06
N HIS A 61 13.99 16.40 12.13
CA HIS A 61 13.51 15.05 12.43
C HIS A 61 12.04 14.82 12.07
N SER A 62 11.30 15.87 11.69
CA SER A 62 9.92 15.75 11.23
C SER A 62 9.86 15.05 9.88
N ILE A 63 9.01 14.04 9.77
CA ILE A 63 8.60 13.48 8.49
C ILE A 63 7.44 14.32 7.96
N ASP A 64 7.62 14.88 6.77
CA ASP A 64 6.57 15.57 6.03
C ASP A 64 5.68 14.55 5.30
N LEU A 65 4.37 14.62 5.53
CA LEU A 65 3.40 13.74 4.88
C LEU A 65 2.92 14.29 3.52
N VAL A 66 3.13 15.59 3.25
CA VAL A 66 2.66 16.25 2.02
C VAL A 66 3.16 15.55 0.75
N PRO A 67 4.43 15.09 0.64
CA PRO A 67 4.91 14.42 -0.57
C PRO A 67 4.12 13.18 -0.96
N TYR A 68 3.59 12.41 0.00
CA TYR A 68 2.78 11.21 -0.28
C TYR A 68 1.47 11.53 -1.01
N PHE A 69 0.95 12.75 -0.85
CA PHE A 69 -0.32 13.18 -1.47
C PHE A 69 -0.13 14.12 -2.66
N SER A 70 1.11 14.33 -3.11
CA SER A 70 1.47 15.38 -4.07
C SER A 70 2.04 14.83 -5.38
N ILE A 71 1.77 13.57 -5.73
CA ILE A 71 2.14 13.02 -7.03
C ILE A 71 1.46 13.82 -8.15
N SER A 72 2.20 14.18 -9.20
CA SER A 72 1.63 14.91 -10.33
C SER A 72 0.81 13.97 -11.22
N GLU A 73 -0.19 14.52 -11.90
CA GLU A 73 -1.00 13.78 -12.87
C GLU A 73 -0.14 13.16 -13.98
N GLU A 74 0.85 13.90 -14.50
CA GLU A 74 1.80 13.40 -15.49
C GLU A 74 2.56 12.17 -14.96
N ARG A 75 3.08 12.24 -13.74
CA ARG A 75 3.84 11.15 -13.14
C ARG A 75 2.95 9.94 -12.83
N ALA A 76 1.74 10.18 -12.34
CA ALA A 76 0.76 9.12 -12.11
C ALA A 76 0.44 8.40 -13.43
N ASN A 77 0.18 9.13 -14.52
CA ASN A 77 -0.10 8.55 -15.83
C ASN A 77 1.09 7.77 -16.40
N GLU A 78 2.32 8.26 -16.23
CA GLU A 78 3.53 7.52 -16.62
C GLU A 78 3.64 6.16 -15.91
N ILE A 79 3.40 6.14 -14.60
CA ILE A 79 3.46 4.91 -13.80
C ILE A 79 2.33 3.96 -14.21
N ASN A 80 1.12 4.48 -14.38
CA ASN A 80 -0.03 3.69 -14.84
C ASN A 80 0.22 3.04 -16.20
N ALA A 81 0.80 3.76 -17.16
CA ALA A 81 1.15 3.21 -18.46
C ALA A 81 2.18 2.07 -18.37
N ARG A 82 3.12 2.13 -17.41
CA ARG A 82 4.06 1.03 -17.16
C ARG A 82 3.37 -0.18 -16.53
N VAL A 83 2.46 0.05 -15.59
CA VAL A 83 1.63 -1.01 -15.00
C VAL A 83 0.82 -1.71 -16.08
N ASP A 84 0.20 -0.96 -16.98
CA ASP A 84 -0.58 -1.51 -18.10
C ASP A 84 0.31 -2.33 -19.03
N ALA A 85 1.48 -1.82 -19.41
CA ALA A 85 2.42 -2.56 -20.24
C ALA A 85 2.89 -3.88 -19.60
N ILE A 86 3.07 -3.90 -18.26
CA ILE A 86 3.40 -5.12 -17.52
C ILE A 86 2.25 -6.13 -17.58
N ILE A 87 1.03 -5.67 -17.33
CA ILE A 87 -0.17 -6.51 -17.37
C ILE A 87 -0.35 -7.07 -18.78
N GLU A 88 -0.33 -6.22 -19.81
CA GLU A 88 -0.43 -6.64 -21.21
C GLU A 88 0.65 -7.66 -21.59
N THR A 89 1.89 -7.47 -21.16
CA THR A 89 3.00 -8.41 -21.44
C THR A 89 2.76 -9.78 -20.83
N ILE A 90 2.20 -9.82 -19.61
CA ILE A 90 1.91 -11.07 -18.89
C ILE A 90 0.71 -11.80 -19.51
N PHE A 91 -0.26 -11.07 -20.04
CA PHE A 91 -1.47 -11.63 -20.66
C PHE A 91 -1.30 -11.97 -22.14
N ALA A 92 -0.33 -11.36 -22.84
CA ALA A 92 -0.07 -11.63 -24.26
C ALA A 92 0.18 -13.11 -24.58
N PRO A 93 0.94 -13.88 -23.77
CA PRO A 93 1.04 -15.32 -23.95
C PRO A 93 -0.04 -16.07 -23.15
N VAL A 94 -0.59 -17.14 -23.74
CA VAL A 94 -1.31 -18.17 -22.97
C VAL A 94 -0.25 -19.03 -22.25
N ASP A 95 0.22 -18.52 -21.12
CA ASP A 95 1.33 -19.09 -20.33
C ASP A 95 0.83 -19.56 -18.95
N HIS A 96 0.04 -20.63 -18.98
CA HIS A 96 -0.39 -21.37 -17.79
C HIS A 96 -0.51 -22.86 -18.12
N GLU A 97 -0.20 -23.71 -17.15
CA GLU A 97 -0.43 -25.16 -17.20
C GLU A 97 -1.67 -25.53 -16.38
N GLU A 98 -2.26 -26.72 -16.55
CA GLU A 98 -3.40 -27.17 -15.73
C GLU A 98 -3.13 -27.11 -14.22
N ALA A 99 -1.86 -27.25 -13.81
CA ALA A 99 -1.43 -27.17 -12.41
C ALA A 99 -1.40 -25.74 -11.84
N ASP A 100 -1.44 -24.71 -12.69
CA ASP A 100 -1.50 -23.30 -12.29
C ASP A 100 -2.94 -22.85 -11.98
N GLY A 101 -3.93 -23.70 -12.27
CA GLY A 101 -5.33 -23.39 -12.06
C GLY A 101 -5.70 -23.30 -10.58
N ASP A 102 -6.50 -22.30 -10.24
CA ASP A 102 -7.29 -22.24 -9.01
C ASP A 102 -8.62 -22.99 -9.20
N ASP A 103 -9.43 -23.12 -8.14
CA ASP A 103 -10.71 -23.82 -8.22
C ASP A 103 -11.82 -23.02 -8.93
N GLY A 104 -11.53 -21.82 -9.43
CA GLY A 104 -12.46 -20.94 -10.14
C GLY A 104 -13.47 -20.23 -9.22
N TYR A 105 -13.33 -20.37 -7.90
CA TYR A 105 -14.28 -19.85 -6.92
C TYR A 105 -13.69 -18.74 -6.07
N GLY A 106 -13.96 -17.49 -6.46
CA GLY A 106 -13.54 -16.33 -5.68
C GLY A 106 -13.13 -15.17 -6.57
N LYS A 107 -12.28 -14.31 -6.00
CA LYS A 107 -11.62 -13.22 -6.71
C LYS A 107 -10.20 -13.03 -6.19
N SER A 108 -9.29 -12.65 -7.08
CA SER A 108 -7.89 -12.37 -6.75
C SER A 108 -7.52 -10.94 -7.13
N TRP A 109 -6.67 -10.34 -6.30
CA TRP A 109 -6.13 -9.02 -6.54
C TRP A 109 -4.61 -9.04 -6.42
N VAL A 110 -3.96 -8.05 -7.03
CA VAL A 110 -2.56 -7.75 -6.74
C VAL A 110 -2.51 -6.86 -5.52
N TRP A 111 -1.89 -7.34 -4.45
CA TRP A 111 -1.79 -6.63 -3.19
C TRP A 111 -0.42 -5.97 -3.03
N ILE A 112 -0.41 -4.65 -2.82
CA ILE A 112 0.80 -3.84 -2.70
C ILE A 112 0.79 -3.13 -1.33
N PRO A 113 1.27 -3.76 -0.25
CA PRO A 113 1.20 -3.19 1.10
C PRO A 113 2.01 -1.91 1.33
N ASP A 114 2.99 -1.61 0.47
CA ASP A 114 3.80 -0.40 0.59
C ASP A 114 3.00 0.83 0.12
N ASN A 115 2.17 1.34 1.03
CA ASN A 115 1.34 2.49 0.77
C ASN A 115 2.14 3.78 0.61
N GLY A 116 3.38 3.86 1.09
CA GLY A 116 4.25 5.01 0.88
C GLY A 116 4.88 5.05 -0.52
N SER A 117 4.87 3.92 -1.25
CA SER A 117 5.51 3.82 -2.55
C SER A 117 4.89 4.73 -3.61
N GLU A 118 5.74 5.23 -4.52
CA GLU A 118 5.28 6.03 -5.66
C GLU A 118 4.26 5.27 -6.52
N LEU A 119 4.41 3.93 -6.61
CA LEU A 119 3.46 3.06 -7.30
C LEU A 119 2.06 3.14 -6.70
N VAL A 120 1.91 2.90 -5.39
CA VAL A 120 0.58 2.94 -4.75
C VAL A 120 -0.01 4.35 -4.81
N ARG A 121 0.80 5.38 -4.59
CA ARG A 121 0.35 6.78 -4.71
C ARG A 121 -0.17 7.10 -6.11
N ALA A 122 0.50 6.62 -7.16
CA ALA A 122 0.05 6.79 -8.55
C ALA A 122 -1.25 6.05 -8.85
N LEU A 123 -1.40 4.82 -8.34
CA LEU A 123 -2.60 4.02 -8.57
C LEU A 123 -3.82 4.54 -7.81
N LEU A 124 -3.63 5.13 -6.63
CA LEU A 124 -4.69 5.82 -5.89
C LEU A 124 -5.11 7.11 -6.60
N ALA A 125 -4.16 7.88 -7.15
CA ALA A 125 -4.46 9.11 -7.88
C ALA A 125 -5.29 8.89 -9.15
N THR A 126 -5.34 7.64 -9.66
CA THR A 126 -6.12 7.24 -10.83
C THR A 126 -7.26 6.27 -10.51
N ASP A 127 -7.63 6.13 -9.23
CA ASP A 127 -8.74 5.28 -8.75
C ASP A 127 -8.63 3.79 -9.14
N ARG A 128 -7.41 3.25 -9.26
CA ARG A 128 -7.17 1.86 -9.68
C ARG A 128 -6.92 0.87 -8.55
N VAL A 129 -6.57 1.39 -7.38
CA VAL A 129 -6.36 0.59 -6.18
C VAL A 129 -7.55 0.76 -5.24
N ILE A 130 -8.08 -0.37 -4.80
CA ILE A 130 -9.11 -0.44 -3.77
C ILE A 130 -8.41 -0.48 -2.42
N VAL A 131 -8.84 0.37 -1.50
CA VAL A 131 -8.42 0.31 -0.09
C VAL A 131 -9.49 -0.45 0.69
N SER A 132 -9.16 -1.65 1.17
CA SER A 132 -10.09 -2.46 1.95
C SER A 132 -10.32 -1.86 3.35
N THR A 133 -11.35 -2.33 4.05
CA THR A 133 -11.65 -1.91 5.44
C THR A 133 -10.51 -2.24 6.42
N GLU A 134 -9.79 -3.33 6.16
CA GLU A 134 -8.56 -3.72 6.86
C GLU A 134 -7.30 -2.98 6.37
N GLY A 135 -7.43 -2.00 5.47
CA GLY A 135 -6.32 -1.18 5.00
C GLY A 135 -5.46 -1.80 3.89
N ARG A 136 -5.95 -2.82 3.17
CA ARG A 136 -5.21 -3.46 2.06
C ARG A 136 -5.34 -2.65 0.78
N TYR A 137 -4.24 -2.48 0.07
CA TYR A 137 -4.16 -1.77 -1.21
C TYR A 137 -4.17 -2.77 -2.35
N LEU A 138 -5.33 -2.97 -2.96
CA LEU A 138 -5.62 -4.05 -3.89
C LEU A 138 -5.83 -3.49 -5.29
N LEU A 139 -4.92 -3.80 -6.20
CA LEU A 139 -5.03 -3.49 -7.62
C LEU A 139 -5.88 -4.57 -8.29
N ASP A 140 -6.98 -4.14 -8.89
CA ASP A 140 -7.85 -4.99 -9.70
C ASP A 140 -7.35 -5.02 -11.15
N ILE A 141 -6.93 -6.20 -11.60
CA ILE A 141 -6.42 -6.42 -12.96
C ILE A 141 -7.44 -7.10 -13.88
N THR A 142 -8.68 -7.30 -13.42
CA THR A 142 -9.77 -7.94 -14.20
C THR A 142 -10.29 -7.08 -15.37
N ASN A 143 -9.95 -5.79 -15.41
CA ASN A 143 -10.32 -4.88 -16.50
C ASN A 143 -9.60 -5.17 -17.84
N PHE A 144 -8.62 -6.08 -17.85
CA PHE A 144 -7.97 -6.57 -19.06
C PHE A 144 -8.73 -7.79 -19.56
N ASP A 145 -9.61 -7.58 -20.54
CA ASP A 145 -10.55 -8.52 -21.16
C ASP A 145 -10.31 -10.02 -20.85
N SER A 146 -10.94 -10.45 -19.75
CA SER A 146 -11.25 -11.83 -19.35
C SER A 146 -10.06 -12.79 -19.16
N PHE A 147 -9.75 -13.04 -17.88
CA PHE A 147 -8.96 -14.21 -17.49
C PHE A 147 -9.50 -15.49 -18.11
N PRO A 148 -8.62 -16.46 -18.44
CA PRO A 148 -9.02 -17.85 -18.47
C PRO A 148 -9.67 -18.19 -17.11
N GLU A 149 -10.91 -18.68 -17.13
CA GLU A 149 -11.64 -19.05 -15.92
C GLU A 149 -10.79 -20.05 -15.11
N GLY A 150 -10.61 -19.77 -13.82
CA GLY A 150 -9.78 -20.60 -12.94
C GLY A 150 -8.29 -20.29 -12.94
N PHE A 151 -7.83 -19.15 -13.47
CA PHE A 151 -6.39 -18.78 -13.47
C PHE A 151 -6.12 -17.38 -12.88
N GLU A 152 -7.12 -16.75 -12.27
CA GLU A 152 -7.02 -15.37 -11.80
C GLU A 152 -5.89 -15.20 -10.78
N GLU A 153 -5.73 -16.16 -9.86
CA GLU A 153 -4.66 -16.14 -8.87
C GLU A 153 -3.27 -16.20 -9.52
N HIS A 154 -3.08 -17.08 -10.50
CA HIS A 154 -1.82 -17.25 -11.21
C HIS A 154 -1.35 -15.96 -11.88
N TYR A 155 -2.27 -15.31 -12.60
CA TYR A 155 -1.96 -14.06 -13.27
C TYR A 155 -1.74 -12.92 -12.28
N CYS A 156 -2.54 -12.81 -11.20
CA CYS A 156 -2.28 -11.86 -10.11
C CYS A 156 -0.87 -12.06 -9.52
N LYS A 157 -0.46 -13.31 -9.31
CA LYS A 157 0.88 -13.64 -8.80
C LYS A 157 1.99 -13.23 -9.77
N LYS A 158 1.83 -13.48 -11.07
CA LYS A 158 2.80 -13.04 -12.11
C LYS A 158 2.91 -11.51 -12.16
N VAL A 159 1.76 -10.81 -12.15
CA VAL A 159 1.74 -9.34 -12.15
C VAL A 159 2.39 -8.80 -10.88
N ALA A 160 2.08 -9.37 -9.71
CA ALA A 160 2.71 -8.98 -8.45
C ALA A 160 4.24 -9.11 -8.49
N GLN A 161 4.77 -10.22 -9.00
CA GLN A 161 6.21 -10.44 -9.14
C GLN A 161 6.88 -9.44 -10.10
N ALA A 162 6.22 -9.13 -11.22
CA ALA A 162 6.72 -8.15 -12.18
C ALA A 162 6.71 -6.72 -11.60
N LEU A 163 5.63 -6.33 -10.91
CA LEU A 163 5.54 -5.03 -10.24
C LEU A 163 6.56 -4.90 -9.10
N ALA A 164 6.75 -5.95 -8.31
CA ALA A 164 7.76 -5.98 -7.25
C ALA A 164 9.16 -5.75 -7.82
N SER A 165 9.46 -6.36 -8.97
CA SER A 165 10.76 -6.22 -9.64
C SER A 165 10.96 -4.84 -10.28
N GLU A 166 9.95 -4.32 -10.99
CA GLU A 166 10.03 -3.02 -11.69
C GLU A 166 10.08 -1.85 -10.71
N PHE A 167 9.21 -1.85 -9.71
CA PHE A 167 9.04 -0.72 -8.79
C PHE A 167 9.77 -0.88 -7.46
N GLN A 168 10.47 -2.01 -7.25
CA GLN A 168 11.19 -2.32 -6.01
C GLN A 168 10.30 -2.22 -4.76
N VAL A 169 9.04 -2.67 -4.91
CA VAL A 169 8.05 -2.72 -3.84
C VAL A 169 7.81 -4.15 -3.40
N ASN A 170 7.27 -4.30 -2.19
CA ASN A 170 6.67 -5.57 -1.82
C ASN A 170 5.29 -5.66 -2.48
N ALA A 171 5.10 -6.61 -3.39
CA ALA A 171 3.81 -6.91 -4.00
C ALA A 171 3.57 -8.42 -3.99
N THR A 172 2.32 -8.81 -3.76
CA THR A 172 1.87 -10.20 -3.75
C THR A 172 0.48 -10.33 -4.36
N TYR A 173 -0.10 -11.52 -4.30
CA TYR A 173 -1.51 -11.76 -4.61
C TYR A 173 -2.33 -11.91 -3.31
N PHE A 174 -3.59 -11.52 -3.39
CA PHE A 174 -4.59 -11.70 -2.33
C PHE A 174 -5.82 -12.35 -2.93
N THR A 175 -6.12 -13.58 -2.52
CA THR A 175 -7.27 -14.34 -3.02
C THR A 175 -8.28 -14.53 -1.89
N VAL A 176 -9.54 -14.18 -2.17
CA VAL A 176 -10.69 -14.50 -1.31
C VAL A 176 -11.52 -15.55 -2.02
N ARG A 177 -11.75 -16.70 -1.38
CA ARG A 177 -12.64 -17.75 -1.90
C ARG A 177 -14.10 -17.48 -1.57
N ASP A 178 -14.99 -18.00 -2.42
CA ASP A 178 -16.45 -17.94 -2.25
C ASP A 178 -17.05 -16.52 -2.09
N SER A 179 -16.27 -15.49 -2.44
CA SER A 179 -16.67 -14.09 -2.32
C SER A 179 -15.95 -13.23 -3.35
N LEU A 180 -16.67 -12.24 -3.89
CA LEU A 180 -16.12 -11.20 -4.75
C LEU A 180 -15.71 -9.94 -3.98
N SER A 181 -15.87 -9.96 -2.65
CA SER A 181 -15.53 -8.84 -1.77
C SER A 181 -14.07 -8.86 -1.38
N CYS A 182 -13.40 -7.71 -1.53
CA CYS A 182 -12.03 -7.48 -1.09
C CYS A 182 -11.86 -7.48 0.45
N ASP A 183 -12.97 -7.40 1.20
CA ASP A 183 -12.98 -7.47 2.67
C ASP A 183 -13.14 -8.89 3.21
N GLY A 184 -13.21 -9.90 2.33
CA GLY A 184 -13.30 -11.29 2.76
C GLY A 184 -12.04 -11.77 3.48
N ILE A 185 -12.18 -12.92 4.16
CA ILE A 185 -11.06 -13.58 4.82
C ILE A 185 -10.14 -14.13 3.72
N PRO A 186 -8.83 -13.83 3.73
CA PRO A 186 -7.90 -14.37 2.76
C PRO A 186 -7.89 -15.89 2.81
N PHE A 187 -7.94 -16.52 1.65
CA PHE A 187 -7.74 -17.95 1.51
C PHE A 187 -6.28 -18.28 1.15
N TYR A 188 -5.66 -17.48 0.26
CA TYR A 188 -4.25 -17.57 -0.08
C TYR A 188 -3.58 -16.19 -0.10
N THR A 189 -2.44 -16.08 0.58
CA THR A 189 -1.51 -14.94 0.47
C THR A 189 -0.08 -15.43 0.76
N ASN A 190 0.93 -14.79 0.17
CA ASN A 190 2.34 -15.03 0.53
C ASN A 190 2.85 -14.14 1.68
N PHE A 191 2.00 -13.31 2.31
CA PHE A 191 2.40 -12.57 3.51
C PHE A 191 2.12 -13.43 4.74
N HIS A 192 3.18 -13.74 5.48
CA HIS A 192 3.04 -14.19 6.86
C HIS A 192 2.87 -12.95 7.76
N ASP A 193 2.13 -13.08 8.87
CA ASP A 193 1.84 -11.97 9.79
C ASP A 193 3.10 -11.19 10.24
N ASP A 194 4.28 -11.84 10.22
CA ASP A 194 5.58 -11.27 10.59
C ASP A 194 6.19 -10.34 9.52
N ASP A 195 5.78 -10.48 8.25
CA ASP A 195 6.25 -9.65 7.12
C ASP A 195 5.31 -8.46 6.85
N HIS A 196 4.26 -8.33 7.66
CA HIS A 196 3.22 -7.35 7.47
C HIS A 196 3.49 -6.06 8.27
N PRO A 197 3.57 -4.87 7.63
CA PRO A 197 3.77 -3.61 8.36
C PRO A 197 2.56 -3.10 9.18
N PHE A 198 1.42 -3.81 9.20
CA PHE A 198 0.24 -3.35 9.94
C PHE A 198 0.39 -3.65 11.43
N TYR A 199 0.08 -2.68 12.30
CA TYR A 199 -0.20 -2.95 13.71
C TYR A 199 -1.60 -2.48 14.15
N ASN A 200 -2.58 -2.58 13.26
CA ASN A 200 -3.99 -2.52 13.65
C ASN A 200 -4.66 -3.83 13.25
N SER A 201 -4.64 -4.76 14.19
CA SER A 201 -5.55 -5.91 14.24
C SER A 201 -6.99 -5.40 14.39
N THR A 202 -7.57 -4.86 13.33
CA THR A 202 -8.94 -4.36 13.35
C THR A 202 -9.90 -5.47 12.96
N LYS A 203 -9.89 -6.55 13.74
CA LYS A 203 -11.12 -7.33 13.87
C LYS A 203 -12.16 -6.43 14.53
N LEU A 204 -12.94 -5.73 13.73
CA LEU A 204 -14.28 -5.30 14.13
C LEU A 204 -15.13 -6.57 14.16
N TYR A 205 -15.12 -7.25 15.30
CA TYR A 205 -16.17 -8.20 15.62
C TYR A 205 -17.48 -7.41 15.76
N GLU A 206 -18.50 -7.80 14.98
CA GLU A 206 -19.89 -7.75 15.45
C GLU A 206 -20.29 -9.12 16.02
#